data_AF-A0A652K7L5-F1
#
_entry.id   AF-A0A652K7L5-F1
#
_cell.length_a   1.000
_cell.length_b   1.000
_cell.length_c   1.000
_cell.angle_alpha   90.00
_cell.angle_beta   90.00
_cell.angle_gamma   90.00
#
_symmetry.space_group_name_H-M   'P 1'
#
loop_
_entity.id
_entity.type
_entity.pdbx_description
1 polymer ?
#
loop_
_entity_poly.entity_id
_entity_poly.type
_entity_poly.pdbx_seq_one_letter_code
_entity_poly.pdbx_strand_id
1 'polypeptide(L)'
;MEYAEDPEFCSMIDRLRDEIEKDGGTVPAAFEQLSETTDPEELHRVLTAPGRPLWAREIAAYALGVTGDPRAFEALVLLLNHRDPERCVTAAHALTRLGDPRTARAAAALATNELRAAYALLPVRLLTSLRA
;
A
#
# COMPACT_ATOMS: atom_id res chain seq x y z
N MET A 1 8.68 -13.50 -9.74
CA MET A 1 9.00 -12.35 -8.87
C MET A 1 8.48 -12.70 -7.48
N GLU A 2 9.25 -12.57 -6.41
CA GLU A 2 8.90 -13.16 -5.10
C GLU A 2 7.59 -12.63 -4.48
N TYR A 3 7.12 -11.43 -4.88
CA TYR A 3 5.82 -10.89 -4.49
C TYR A 3 4.77 -10.85 -5.61
N ALA A 4 5.11 -11.15 -6.86
CA ALA A 4 4.12 -11.15 -7.95
C ALA A 4 3.14 -12.33 -7.86
N GLU A 5 3.50 -13.37 -7.11
CA GLU A 5 2.63 -14.51 -6.78
C GLU A 5 1.94 -14.32 -5.42
N ASP A 6 2.19 -13.20 -4.73
CA ASP A 6 1.52 -12.88 -3.47
C ASP A 6 0.01 -12.65 -3.73
N PRO A 7 -0.89 -13.43 -3.10
CA PRO A 7 -2.33 -13.26 -3.29
C PRO A 7 -2.81 -11.83 -3.02
N GLU A 8 -2.19 -11.15 -2.05
CA GLU A 8 -2.53 -9.77 -1.70
C GLU A 8 -2.09 -8.79 -2.80
N PHE A 9 -0.96 -9.06 -3.46
CA PHE A 9 -0.51 -8.27 -4.60
C PHE A 9 -1.43 -8.45 -5.80
N CYS A 10 -1.78 -9.70 -6.14
CA CYS A 10 -2.71 -9.99 -7.23
C CYS A 10 -4.08 -9.32 -7.01
N SER A 11 -4.65 -9.49 -5.81
CA SER A 11 -5.91 -8.85 -5.41
C SER A 11 -5.84 -7.33 -5.52
N MET A 12 -4.74 -6.71 -5.07
CA MET A 12 -4.51 -5.27 -5.22
C MET A 12 -4.47 -4.86 -6.69
N ILE A 13 -3.74 -5.58 -7.55
CA ILE A 13 -3.63 -5.27 -8.98
C ILE A 13 -4.99 -5.36 -9.68
N ASP A 14 -5.77 -6.40 -9.39
CA ASP A 14 -7.11 -6.57 -9.97
C ASP A 14 -8.06 -5.44 -9.54
N ARG A 15 -8.07 -5.09 -8.24
CA ARG A 15 -8.86 -3.96 -7.74
C ARG A 15 -8.45 -2.64 -8.41
N LEU A 16 -7.15 -2.36 -8.53
CA LEU A 16 -6.68 -1.12 -9.14
C LEU A 16 -7.03 -1.05 -10.64
N ARG A 17 -6.98 -2.19 -11.34
CA ARG A 17 -7.41 -2.31 -12.74
C ARG A 17 -8.88 -1.92 -12.88
N ASP A 18 -9.74 -2.52 -12.07
CA ASP A 18 -11.18 -2.24 -12.03
C ASP A 18 -11.50 -0.77 -11.73
N GLU A 19 -10.77 -0.14 -10.80
CA GLU A 19 -10.94 1.27 -10.45
C GLU A 19 -10.57 2.20 -11.62
N ILE A 20 -9.46 1.92 -12.31
CA ILE A 20 -9.03 2.70 -13.48
C ILE A 20 -10.09 2.63 -14.59
N GLU A 21 -10.65 1.44 -14.82
CA GLU A 21 -11.69 1.22 -15.83
C GLU A 21 -13.01 1.90 -15.45
N LYS A 22 -13.43 1.83 -14.18
CA LYS A 22 -14.65 2.48 -13.67
C LYS A 22 -14.58 4.00 -13.72
N ASP A 23 -13.40 4.58 -13.54
CA ASP A 23 -13.16 6.02 -13.68
C ASP A 23 -13.14 6.48 -15.15
N GLY A 24 -13.49 5.61 -16.10
CA GLY A 24 -13.58 5.89 -17.54
C GLY A 24 -12.22 5.91 -18.24
N GLY A 25 -11.18 5.42 -17.58
CA GLY A 25 -9.84 5.32 -18.11
C GLY A 25 -9.60 3.99 -18.82
N THR A 26 -8.73 3.99 -19.82
CA THR A 26 -8.06 2.77 -20.26
C THR A 26 -6.87 2.51 -19.35
N VAL A 27 -6.66 1.25 -18.95
CA VAL A 27 -5.47 0.85 -18.17
C VAL A 27 -4.21 1.30 -18.93
N PRO A 28 -3.42 2.24 -18.39
CA PRO A 28 -2.27 2.77 -19.12
C PRO A 28 -1.17 1.71 -19.18
N ALA A 29 -0.34 1.71 -20.23
CA ALA A 29 0.81 0.81 -20.33
C ALA A 29 1.77 0.92 -19.12
N ALA A 30 1.84 2.10 -18.51
CA ALA A 30 2.59 2.34 -17.28
C ALA A 30 2.09 1.53 -16.07
N PHE A 31 0.83 1.10 -16.06
CA PHE A 31 0.27 0.23 -15.02
C PHE A 31 0.91 -1.15 -15.08
N GLU A 32 0.90 -1.80 -16.24
CA GLU A 32 1.48 -3.13 -16.44
C GLU A 32 3.01 -3.10 -16.29
N GLN A 33 3.67 -2.04 -16.76
CA GLN A 33 5.12 -1.87 -16.55
C GLN A 33 5.48 -1.78 -15.06
N LEU A 34 4.66 -1.07 -14.27
CA LEU A 34 4.92 -0.88 -12.85
C LEU A 34 4.53 -2.11 -12.03
N SER A 35 3.53 -2.89 -12.43
CA SER A 35 3.19 -4.14 -11.76
C SER A 35 4.27 -5.21 -11.95
N GLU A 36 5.03 -5.13 -13.05
CA GLU A 36 6.13 -6.04 -13.38
C GLU A 36 7.52 -5.52 -12.96
N THR A 37 7.66 -4.25 -12.54
CA THR A 37 9.00 -3.74 -12.17
C THR A 37 9.43 -4.26 -10.79
N THR A 38 10.72 -4.60 -10.67
CA THR A 38 11.40 -4.94 -9.41
C THR A 38 12.46 -3.93 -9.03
N ASP A 39 12.68 -2.88 -9.82
CA ASP A 39 13.74 -1.90 -9.55
C ASP A 39 13.35 -1.02 -8.35
N PRO A 40 14.02 -1.16 -7.19
CA PRO A 40 13.67 -0.37 -6.01
C PRO A 40 13.87 1.13 -6.22
N GLU A 41 14.80 1.55 -7.10
CA GLU A 41 15.02 2.96 -7.39
C GLU A 41 13.94 3.53 -8.32
N GLU A 42 13.44 2.74 -9.26
CA GLU A 42 12.24 3.10 -10.03
C GLU A 42 11.01 3.23 -9.13
N LEU A 43 10.74 2.23 -8.29
CA LEU A 43 9.61 2.24 -7.36
C LEU A 43 9.70 3.44 -6.39
N HIS A 44 10.90 3.75 -5.88
CA HIS A 44 11.09 4.91 -5.01
C HIS A 44 10.87 6.25 -5.74
N ARG A 45 11.31 6.36 -6.99
CA ARG A 45 11.00 7.53 -7.84
C ARG A 45 9.50 7.68 -8.06
N VAL A 46 8.76 6.59 -8.26
CA VAL A 46 7.31 6.62 -8.40
C VAL A 46 6.62 7.12 -7.12
N LEU A 47 7.10 6.70 -5.94
CA LEU A 47 6.56 7.19 -4.67
C LEU A 47 6.71 8.70 -4.47
N THR A 48 7.89 9.23 -4.81
CA THR A 48 8.27 10.61 -4.50
C THR A 48 7.92 11.62 -5.59
N ALA A 49 7.69 11.16 -6.83
CA ALA A 49 7.39 12.05 -7.94
C ALA A 49 6.03 12.77 -7.76
N PRO A 50 5.97 14.09 -8.02
CA PRO A 50 4.73 14.84 -7.97
C PRO A 50 3.80 14.41 -9.12
N GLY A 51 2.49 14.55 -8.91
CA GLY A 51 1.49 14.28 -9.95
C GLY A 51 1.29 12.81 -10.33
N ARG A 52 1.99 11.87 -9.68
CA ARG A 52 1.71 10.43 -9.86
C ARG A 52 0.30 10.08 -9.36
N PRO A 53 -0.42 9.20 -10.06
CA PRO A 53 -1.73 8.74 -9.62
C PRO A 53 -1.63 7.87 -8.37
N LEU A 54 -2.75 7.74 -7.64
CA LEU A 54 -2.79 6.98 -6.40
C LEU A 54 -2.42 5.51 -6.60
N TRP A 55 -2.95 4.86 -7.66
CA TRP A 55 -2.65 3.47 -7.99
C TRP A 55 -1.14 3.22 -8.15
N ALA A 56 -0.40 4.16 -8.74
CA ALA A 56 1.04 4.00 -8.96
C ALA A 56 1.81 4.05 -7.64
N ARG A 57 1.41 4.95 -6.73
CA ARG A 57 2.01 5.01 -5.39
C ARG A 57 1.68 3.76 -4.58
N GLU A 58 0.49 3.21 -4.75
CA GLU A 58 0.04 2.01 -4.05
C GLU A 58 0.85 0.77 -4.46
N ILE A 59 1.01 0.53 -5.77
CA ILE A 59 1.87 -0.53 -6.29
C ILE A 59 3.31 -0.38 -5.77
N ALA A 60 3.86 0.84 -5.89
CA ALA A 60 5.24 1.10 -5.49
C ALA A 60 5.47 0.94 -3.98
N ALA A 61 4.53 1.41 -3.16
CA ALA A 61 4.59 1.27 -1.70
C ALA A 61 4.52 -0.20 -1.29
N TYR A 62 3.62 -0.98 -1.92
CA TYR A 62 3.49 -2.39 -1.64
C TYR A 62 4.77 -3.14 -1.98
N ALA A 63 5.25 -3.03 -3.22
CA ALA A 63 6.43 -3.74 -3.72
C ALA A 63 7.69 -3.44 -2.89
N LEU A 64 7.92 -2.17 -2.55
CA LEU A 64 9.01 -1.77 -1.66
C LEU A 64 8.81 -2.28 -0.23
N GLY A 65 7.59 -2.26 0.30
CA GLY A 65 7.28 -2.76 1.64
C GLY A 65 7.56 -4.25 1.79
N VAL A 66 7.10 -5.06 0.84
CA VAL A 66 7.28 -6.52 0.89
C VAL A 66 8.71 -6.99 0.62
N THR A 67 9.52 -6.15 -0.04
CA THR A 67 10.96 -6.38 -0.23
C THR A 67 11.82 -5.81 0.91
N GLY A 68 11.21 -5.20 1.92
CA GLY A 68 11.89 -4.71 3.11
C GLY A 68 12.52 -3.32 2.97
N ASP A 69 12.16 -2.54 1.94
CA ASP A 69 12.69 -1.19 1.75
C ASP A 69 11.97 -0.18 2.66
N PRO A 70 12.68 0.42 3.64
CA PRO A 70 12.08 1.33 4.63
C PRO A 70 11.57 2.64 4.02
N ARG A 71 11.94 2.96 2.76
CA ARG A 71 11.44 4.13 2.03
C ARG A 71 9.93 4.03 1.73
N ALA A 72 9.35 2.84 1.80
CA ALA A 72 7.90 2.63 1.65
C ALA A 72 7.08 3.10 2.87
N PHE A 73 7.71 3.20 4.05
CA PHE A 73 7.00 3.32 5.33
C PHE A 73 5.97 4.45 5.37
N GLU A 74 6.36 5.67 5.02
CA GLU A 74 5.46 6.83 5.08
C GLU A 74 4.27 6.70 4.12
N ALA A 75 4.51 6.18 2.91
CA ALA A 75 3.47 5.95 1.92
C ALA A 75 2.49 4.87 2.39
N LEU A 76 3.00 3.78 2.96
CA LEU A 76 2.18 2.71 3.53
C LEU A 76 1.36 3.19 4.73
N VAL A 77 1.91 4.02 5.62
CA VAL A 77 1.15 4.60 6.74
C VAL A 77 0.02 5.51 6.24
N LEU A 78 0.26 6.25 5.15
CA LEU A 78 -0.79 7.06 4.52
C LEU A 78 -1.92 6.19 3.96
N LEU A 79 -1.58 5.09 3.28
CA LEU A 79 -2.54 4.12 2.74
C LEU A 79 -3.29 3.37 3.84
N LEU A 80 -2.60 3.04 4.94
CA LEU A 80 -3.19 2.46 6.15
C LEU A 80 -4.25 3.37 6.79
N ASN A 81 -4.14 4.68 6.56
CA ASN A 81 -5.07 5.70 7.05
C ASN A 81 -6.08 6.14 5.97
N HIS A 82 -6.25 5.35 4.91
CA HIS A 82 -7.20 5.65 3.86
C HIS A 82 -8.64 5.31 4.29
N ARG A 83 -9.63 5.96 3.67
CA ARG A 83 -11.06 5.69 3.96
C ARG A 83 -11.57 4.40 3.33
N ASP A 84 -10.80 3.85 2.40
CA ASP A 84 -11.12 2.64 1.65
C ASP A 84 -10.54 1.43 2.41
N PRO A 85 -11.38 0.53 2.92
CA PRO A 85 -10.93 -0.64 3.67
C PRO A 85 -9.94 -1.51 2.91
N GLU A 86 -10.10 -1.69 1.59
CA GLU A 86 -9.25 -2.60 0.81
C GLU A 86 -7.81 -2.07 0.74
N ARG A 87 -7.63 -0.76 0.54
CA ARG A 87 -6.32 -0.10 0.58
C ARG A 87 -5.64 -0.21 1.94
N CYS A 88 -6.43 -0.11 3.01
CA CYS A 88 -5.93 -0.27 4.37
C CYS A 88 -5.44 -1.71 4.63
N VAL A 89 -6.15 -2.71 4.11
CA VAL A 89 -5.75 -4.13 4.19
C VAL A 89 -4.41 -4.34 3.49
N THR A 90 -4.32 -3.96 2.21
CA THR A 90 -3.10 -4.04 1.41
C THR A 90 -1.90 -3.36 2.12
N ALA A 91 -2.11 -2.16 2.66
CA ALA A 91 -1.07 -1.44 3.40
C ALA A 91 -0.64 -2.15 4.70
N ALA A 92 -1.58 -2.75 5.44
CA ALA A 92 -1.28 -3.49 6.66
C ALA A 92 -0.45 -4.76 6.38
N HIS A 93 -0.74 -5.48 5.29
CA HIS A 93 0.07 -6.62 4.84
C HIS A 93 1.50 -6.19 4.51
N ALA A 94 1.65 -5.15 3.68
CA ALA A 94 2.96 -4.61 3.32
C ALA A 94 3.74 -4.08 4.54
N LEU A 95 3.10 -3.38 5.49
CA LEU A 95 3.75 -2.90 6.73
C LEU A 95 4.17 -4.04 7.65
N THR A 96 3.41 -5.14 7.68
CA THR A 96 3.78 -6.33 8.44
C THR A 96 5.02 -6.97 7.85
N ARG A 97 5.06 -7.15 6.52
CA ARG A 97 6.22 -7.71 5.80
C ARG A 97 7.45 -6.81 5.86
N LEU A 98 7.25 -5.49 5.80
CA LEU A 98 8.32 -4.50 5.94
C LEU A 98 9.03 -4.62 7.30
N GLY A 99 8.29 -5.00 8.36
CA GLY A 99 8.87 -5.21 9.68
C GLY A 99 9.40 -3.95 10.36
N ASP A 100 9.05 -2.75 9.86
CA ASP A 100 9.56 -1.49 10.40
C ASP A 100 9.10 -1.30 11.87
N PRO A 101 10.02 -1.03 12.82
CA PRO A 101 9.67 -0.86 14.23
C PRO A 101 8.74 0.35 14.47
N ARG A 102 8.73 1.34 13.56
CA ARG A 102 7.86 2.53 13.64
C ARG A 102 6.38 2.19 13.46
N THR A 103 6.05 1.04 12.87
CA THR A 103 4.65 0.62 12.58
C THR A 103 3.78 0.59 13.83
N ALA A 104 4.30 0.15 14.98
CA ALA A 104 3.53 0.12 16.23
C ALA A 104 3.14 1.53 16.69
N ARG A 105 4.05 2.49 16.57
CA ARG A 105 3.80 3.90 16.93
C ARG A 105 2.81 4.54 15.96
N ALA A 106 2.94 4.27 14.66
CA ALA A 106 2.00 4.76 13.66
C ALA A 106 0.58 4.24 13.92
N ALA A 107 0.43 2.93 14.16
CA ALA A 107 -0.86 2.31 14.49
C ALA A 107 -1.49 2.93 15.76
N ALA A 108 -0.71 3.15 16.82
CA ALA A 108 -1.20 3.81 18.03
C ALA A 108 -1.69 5.24 17.76
N ALA A 109 -0.98 6.02 16.94
CA ALA A 109 -1.39 7.36 16.56
C ALA A 109 -2.67 7.38 15.71
N LEU A 110 -2.88 6.37 14.86
CA LEU A 110 -4.12 6.22 14.09
C LEU A 110 -5.31 5.91 15.00
N ALA A 111 -5.12 5.04 15.99
CA ALA A 111 -6.17 4.67 16.94
C ALA A 111 -6.66 5.84 17.80
N THR A 112 -5.81 6.83 18.06
CA THR A 112 -6.15 8.00 18.89
C THR A 112 -6.66 9.20 18.08
N ASN A 113 -6.75 9.09 16.76
CA ASN A 113 -7.25 10.17 15.91
C ASN A 113 -8.79 10.16 15.90
N GLU A 114 -9.42 11.02 16.69
CA GLU A 114 -10.89 11.09 16.83
C GLU A 114 -11.63 11.33 15.51
N LEU A 115 -11.03 12.07 14.57
CA LEU A 115 -11.63 12.35 13.25
C LEU A 115 -11.55 11.16 12.29
N ARG A 116 -10.71 10.18 12.59
CA ARG A 116 -10.42 9.04 11.71
C ARG A 116 -10.69 7.69 12.37
N ALA A 117 -11.00 7.67 13.66
CA ALA A 117 -11.17 6.49 14.48
C ALA A 117 -12.15 5.46 13.86
N ALA A 118 -13.20 5.94 13.18
CA ALA A 118 -14.19 5.09 12.52
C ALA A 118 -13.59 4.12 11.49
N TYR A 119 -12.59 4.55 10.71
CA TYR A 119 -11.91 3.69 9.73
C TYR A 119 -10.48 3.32 10.12
N ALA A 120 -9.87 4.02 11.07
CA ALA A 120 -8.54 3.71 11.60
C ALA A 120 -8.53 2.50 12.56
N LEU A 121 -9.68 2.14 13.15
CA LEU A 121 -9.76 0.99 14.05
C LEU A 121 -9.54 -0.36 13.34
N LEU A 122 -10.06 -0.49 12.11
CA LEU A 122 -9.87 -1.69 11.28
C LEU A 122 -8.39 -2.00 11.01
N PRO A 123 -7.57 -1.09 10.44
CA PRO A 123 -6.17 -1.35 10.15
C PRO A 123 -5.34 -1.61 11.40
N VAL A 124 -5.64 -0.97 12.54
CA VAL A 124 -4.95 -1.22 13.81
C VAL A 124 -5.21 -2.64 14.32
N ARG A 125 -6.46 -3.10 14.23
CA ARG A 125 -6.82 -4.49 14.58
C ARG A 125 -6.15 -5.49 13.64
N LEU A 126 -6.14 -5.20 12.34
CA LEU A 126 -5.50 -6.06 11.34
C LEU A 126 -3.99 -6.18 11.57
N LEU A 127 -3.28 -5.07 11.81
CA LEU A 127 -1.86 -5.09 12.17
C LEU A 127 -1.58 -5.91 13.44
N THR A 128 -2.52 -5.93 14.39
CA THR A 128 -2.41 -6.74 15.61
C THR A 128 -2.59 -8.22 15.30
N SER A 129 -3.57 -8.59 14.46
CA SER A 129 -3.81 -9.99 14.09
C SER A 129 -2.72 -10.58 13.20
N LEU A 130 -2.13 -9.79 12.31
CA LEU A 130 -1.05 -10.23 11.42
C LEU A 130 0.28 -10.47 12.13
N ARG A 131 0.43 -9.98 13.37
CA ARG A 131 1.62 -10.14 14.22
C ARG A 131 1.48 -11.23 15.29
N ALA A 132 0.31 -11.87 15.37
CA ALA A 132 0.01 -12.96 16.31
C ALA A 132 0.49 -14.30 15.74
#